data_AF-Q1ERL7-F1
#
_entry.id   AF-Q1ERL7-F1
#
_cell.length_a   1.000
_cell.length_b   1.000
_cell.length_c   1.000
_cell.angle_alpha   90.00
_cell.angle_beta   90.00
_cell.angle_gamma   90.00
#
_symmetry.space_group_name_H-M   'P 1'
#
loop_
_entity.id
_entity.type
_entity.pdbx_description
1 polymer ?
#
loop_
_entity_poly.entity_id
_entity_poly.type
_entity_poly.pdbx_seq_one_letter_code
_entity_poly.pdbx_strand_id
1 'polypeptide(L)'
;NSCGLSCDASGQAAFKNLMQALRARFGSELVTAAVPAGYAHINAADYGGAAQYVDWYNVMTYDFFGAFDADGPTAPHSPLTTYSGIPQPNFYGDYAIQLYKQKGVPAGKLLLGIGF
;
A
#
# COMPACT_ATOMS: atom_id res chain seq x y z
N ASN A 1 -2.51 0.81 -12.07
CA ASN A 1 -3.21 2.09 -11.86
C ASN A 1 -4.70 1.86 -11.99
N SER A 2 -5.40 1.59 -10.88
CA SER A 2 -6.87 1.64 -10.88
C SER A 2 -7.28 3.11 -10.77
N CYS A 3 -8.16 3.58 -11.64
CA CYS A 3 -8.56 4.98 -11.70
C CYS A 3 -9.72 5.24 -10.73
N GLY A 4 -9.68 6.38 -10.02
CA GLY A 4 -10.80 6.91 -9.25
C GLY A 4 -11.67 7.82 -10.11
N LEU A 5 -11.92 9.06 -9.66
CA LEU A 5 -12.54 10.12 -10.48
C LEU A 5 -11.74 10.43 -11.76
N SER A 6 -10.42 10.40 -11.65
CA SER A 6 -9.48 10.50 -12.78
C SER A 6 -8.33 9.52 -12.58
N CYS A 7 -7.71 9.11 -13.69
CA CYS A 7 -6.49 8.31 -13.63
C CYS A 7 -5.30 9.20 -13.22
N ASP A 8 -4.61 8.82 -12.15
CA ASP A 8 -3.28 9.38 -11.91
C ASP A 8 -2.30 8.82 -12.96
N ALA A 9 -1.60 9.74 -13.62
CA ALA A 9 -0.60 9.46 -14.65
C ALA A 9 0.73 10.17 -14.36
N SER A 10 1.00 10.53 -13.10
CA SER A 10 2.22 11.26 -12.72
C SER A 10 3.50 10.42 -12.86
N GLY A 11 3.35 9.11 -13.06
CA GLY A 11 4.44 8.16 -13.29
C GLY A 11 5.06 7.63 -12.00
N GLN A 12 5.81 6.52 -12.11
CA GLN A 12 6.26 5.76 -10.93
C GLN A 12 7.17 6.55 -9.98
N ALA A 13 7.90 7.55 -10.50
CA ALA A 13 8.84 8.36 -9.72
C ALA A 13 8.17 9.47 -8.91
N ALA A 14 6.92 9.84 -9.21
CA ALA A 14 6.27 11.02 -8.62
C ALA A 14 6.19 10.91 -7.09
N PHE A 15 5.77 9.75 -6.58
CA PHE A 15 5.69 9.52 -5.14
C PHE A 15 7.06 9.66 -4.45
N LYS A 16 8.12 9.08 -5.02
CA LYS A 16 9.48 9.22 -4.49
C LYS A 16 9.93 10.68 -4.46
N ASN A 17 9.72 11.41 -5.55
CA ASN A 17 10.11 12.81 -5.65
C ASN A 17 9.39 13.67 -4.60
N LEU A 18 8.10 13.40 -4.36
CA LEU A 18 7.34 14.05 -3.30
C LEU A 18 7.92 13.75 -1.91
N MET A 19 8.19 12.47 -1.61
CA MET A 19 8.76 12.08 -0.31
C MET A 19 10.16 12.69 -0.10
N GLN A 20 10.97 12.75 -1.17
CA GLN A 20 12.27 13.41 -1.15
C GLN A 20 12.14 14.90 -0.79
N ALA A 21 11.21 15.61 -1.43
CA ALA A 21 10.98 17.03 -1.17
C ALA A 21 10.48 17.27 0.27
N LEU A 22 9.57 16.43 0.77
CA LEU A 22 9.11 16.49 2.16
C LEU A 22 10.26 16.26 3.13
N ARG A 23 11.09 15.22 2.93
CA ARG A 23 12.25 14.99 3.78
C ARG A 23 13.21 16.17 3.79
N ALA A 24 13.47 16.78 2.63
CA ALA A 24 14.32 17.98 2.54
C ALA A 24 13.73 19.18 3.32
N ARG A 25 12.40 19.33 3.32
CA ARG A 25 11.70 20.43 4.01
C ARG A 25 11.59 20.23 5.53
N PHE A 26 11.32 19.00 5.96
CA PHE A 26 11.00 18.67 7.35
C PHE A 26 12.22 18.19 8.15
N GLY A 27 13.34 17.88 7.50
CA GLY A 27 14.59 17.56 8.18
C GLY A 27 14.45 16.34 9.09
N SER A 28 14.60 16.55 10.40
CA SER A 28 14.52 15.51 11.43
C SER A 28 13.11 15.24 11.96
N GLU A 29 12.11 16.00 11.52
CA GLU A 29 10.71 15.72 11.88
C GLU A 29 10.22 14.44 11.19
N LEU A 30 9.14 13.85 11.72
CA LEU A 30 8.56 12.64 11.17
C LEU A 30 7.89 12.90 9.83
N VAL A 31 8.22 12.09 8.83
CA VAL A 31 7.57 12.02 7.52
C VAL A 31 7.15 10.57 7.30
N THR A 32 5.84 10.32 7.30
CA THR A 32 5.27 8.98 7.09
C THR A 32 4.28 9.02 5.94
N ALA A 33 3.91 7.87 5.40
CA ALA A 33 2.84 7.79 4.41
C ALA A 33 1.94 6.56 4.64
N ALA A 34 0.63 6.74 4.48
CA ALA A 34 -0.28 5.62 4.30
C ALA A 34 -0.19 5.12 2.85
N VAL A 35 -0.08 3.81 2.65
CA VAL A 35 0.21 3.22 1.34
C VAL A 35 -0.71 2.02 1.03
N PRO A 36 -1.03 1.76 -0.24
CA PRO A 36 -2.03 0.76 -0.62
C PRO A 36 -1.54 -0.67 -0.38
N ALA A 37 -2.47 -1.61 -0.23
CA ALA A 37 -2.15 -3.04 -0.06
C ALA A 37 -2.37 -3.89 -1.33
N GLY A 38 -2.95 -3.32 -2.39
CA GLY A 38 -3.26 -4.05 -3.62
C GLY A 38 -2.08 -4.14 -4.62
N TYR A 39 -1.89 -5.30 -5.25
CA TYR A 39 -0.80 -5.57 -6.21
C TYR A 39 -0.61 -4.47 -7.27
N ALA A 40 -1.69 -4.07 -7.94
CA ALA A 40 -1.62 -3.11 -9.04
C ALA A 40 -1.20 -1.71 -8.56
N HIS A 41 -1.54 -1.34 -7.32
CA HIS A 41 -1.22 -0.03 -6.75
C HIS A 41 0.19 0.00 -6.15
N ILE A 42 0.62 -1.10 -5.52
CA ILE A 42 2.00 -1.24 -5.03
C ILE A 42 2.99 -1.19 -6.20
N ASN A 43 2.62 -1.74 -7.37
CA ASN A 43 3.46 -1.70 -8.57
C ASN A 43 3.36 -0.42 -9.40
N ALA A 44 2.47 0.51 -9.04
CA ALA A 44 2.28 1.78 -9.74
C ALA A 44 3.33 2.85 -9.37
N ALA A 45 4.10 2.65 -8.29
CA ALA A 45 5.04 3.65 -7.79
C ALA A 45 6.32 3.03 -7.20
N ASP A 46 7.37 3.86 -7.14
CA ASP A 46 8.70 3.52 -6.61
C ASP A 46 8.74 3.65 -5.06
N TYR A 47 8.01 2.78 -4.36
CA TYR A 47 8.00 2.77 -2.89
C TYR A 47 9.33 2.36 -2.27
N GLY A 48 10.11 1.51 -2.97
CA GLY A 48 11.45 1.10 -2.56
C GLY A 48 12.42 2.27 -2.55
N GLY A 49 12.49 3.01 -3.66
CA GLY A 49 13.29 4.23 -3.74
C GLY A 49 12.82 5.32 -2.79
N ALA A 50 11.50 5.42 -2.55
CA ALA A 50 10.93 6.39 -1.60
C ALA A 50 11.17 6.04 -0.11
N ALA A 51 11.42 4.77 0.22
CA ALA A 51 11.54 4.29 1.60
C ALA A 51 12.70 4.94 2.38
N GLN A 52 13.71 5.48 1.70
CA GLN A 52 14.81 6.21 2.34
C GLN A 52 14.38 7.58 2.88
N TYR A 53 13.28 8.15 2.38
CA TYR A 53 12.83 9.50 2.73
C TYR A 53 11.73 9.51 3.79
N VAL A 54 11.01 8.41 3.99
CA VAL A 54 9.99 8.28 5.05
C VAL A 54 10.57 7.58 6.28
N ASP A 55 10.01 7.84 7.45
CA ASP A 55 10.31 7.12 8.69
C ASP A 55 9.71 5.70 8.63
N TRP A 56 8.43 5.59 8.26
CA TRP A 56 7.74 4.34 7.98
C TRP A 56 6.51 4.54 7.08
N TYR A 57 5.97 3.42 6.61
CA TYR A 57 4.70 3.33 5.92
C TYR A 57 3.64 2.68 6.81
N ASN A 58 2.44 3.25 6.78
CA ASN A 58 1.23 2.64 7.32
C ASN A 58 0.55 1.89 6.17
N VAL A 59 0.78 0.58 6.06
CA VAL A 59 0.21 -0.22 4.96
C VAL A 59 -1.27 -0.44 5.23
N MET A 60 -2.13 0.01 4.33
CA MET A 60 -3.58 -0.06 4.47
C MET A 60 -4.09 -1.47 4.16
N THR A 61 -3.72 -2.45 5.00
CA THR A 61 -4.07 -3.88 4.86
C THR A 61 -5.50 -4.19 5.30
N TYR A 62 -6.44 -3.37 4.83
CA TYR A 62 -7.88 -3.46 5.08
C TYR A 62 -8.62 -3.03 3.80
N ASP A 63 -9.95 -3.16 3.83
CA ASP A 63 -10.86 -2.85 2.71
C ASP A 63 -10.52 -3.60 1.41
N PHE A 64 -9.96 -4.80 1.53
CA PHE A 64 -9.75 -5.69 0.39
C PHE A 64 -11.07 -6.14 -0.24
N PHE A 65 -12.09 -6.33 0.59
CA PHE A 65 -13.44 -6.74 0.19
C PHE A 65 -14.45 -5.94 1.01
N GLY A 66 -15.62 -5.66 0.44
CA GLY A 66 -16.64 -4.89 1.13
C GLY A 66 -17.93 -4.79 0.34
N ALA A 67 -18.91 -4.07 0.89
CA ALA A 67 -20.23 -3.92 0.29
C ALA A 67 -20.26 -3.09 -1.01
N PHE A 68 -19.11 -2.57 -1.45
CA PHE A 68 -18.97 -1.97 -2.78
C PHE A 68 -19.18 -3.01 -3.90
N ASP A 69 -18.94 -4.30 -3.63
CA ASP A 69 -19.37 -5.41 -4.47
C ASP A 69 -20.72 -5.94 -3.94
N ALA A 70 -21.81 -5.24 -4.30
CA ALA A 70 -23.13 -5.45 -3.71
C ALA A 70 -23.71 -6.86 -3.96
N ASP A 71 -23.38 -7.47 -5.09
CA ASP A 71 -23.79 -8.83 -5.44
C ASP A 71 -22.89 -9.93 -4.83
N GLY A 72 -21.92 -9.51 -4.01
CA GLY A 72 -20.94 -10.38 -3.37
C GLY A 72 -19.87 -10.92 -4.33
N PRO A 73 -19.17 -12.00 -3.94
CA PRO A 73 -19.35 -12.77 -2.70
C PRO A 73 -18.92 -12.01 -1.44
N THR A 74 -19.54 -12.32 -0.29
CA THR A 74 -19.06 -11.83 1.00
C THR A 74 -17.67 -12.40 1.32
N ALA A 75 -16.76 -11.56 1.81
CA ALA A 75 -15.43 -11.96 2.23
C ALA A 75 -14.94 -11.08 3.40
N PRO A 76 -13.97 -11.53 4.21
CA PRO A 76 -13.38 -10.70 5.27
C PRO A 76 -12.68 -9.49 4.65
N HIS A 77 -12.97 -8.27 5.07
CA HIS A 77 -12.36 -7.05 4.50
C HIS A 77 -10.84 -6.92 4.77
N SER A 78 -10.32 -7.64 5.77
CA SER A 78 -8.93 -7.54 6.23
C SER A 78 -8.32 -8.92 6.53
N PRO A 79 -8.22 -9.85 5.57
CA PRO A 79 -7.64 -11.17 5.81
C PRO A 79 -6.11 -11.07 5.91
N LEU A 80 -5.52 -11.72 6.92
CA LEU A 80 -4.06 -11.75 7.08
C LEU A 80 -3.38 -12.61 6.00
N THR A 81 -3.95 -13.77 5.70
CA THR A 81 -3.41 -14.76 4.75
C THR A 81 -4.45 -15.13 3.69
N THR A 82 -4.01 -15.81 2.63
CA THR A 82 -4.91 -16.43 1.65
C THR A 82 -5.77 -17.54 2.30
N TYR A 83 -6.86 -17.90 1.63
CA TYR A 83 -7.76 -19.00 2.02
C TYR A 83 -8.42 -19.61 0.77
N SER A 84 -8.89 -20.86 0.89
CA SER A 84 -9.62 -21.53 -0.20
C SER A 84 -10.92 -20.79 -0.47
N GLY A 85 -11.14 -20.39 -1.73
CA GLY A 85 -12.31 -19.61 -2.14
C GLY A 85 -12.17 -18.10 -1.93
N ILE A 86 -10.97 -17.57 -1.67
CA ILE A 86 -10.76 -16.11 -1.66
C ILE A 86 -11.19 -15.50 -3.02
N PRO A 87 -12.06 -14.47 -3.04
CA PRO A 87 -12.61 -13.97 -4.32
C PRO A 87 -11.56 -13.35 -5.24
N GLN A 88 -10.59 -12.66 -4.65
CA GLN A 88 -9.51 -12.01 -5.38
C GLN A 88 -8.16 -12.53 -4.88
N PRO A 89 -7.34 -13.14 -5.75
CA PRO A 89 -5.98 -13.52 -5.39
C PRO A 89 -5.17 -12.32 -4.90
N ASN A 90 -4.27 -12.57 -3.95
CA ASN A 90 -3.32 -11.58 -3.43
C ASN A 90 -3.94 -10.42 -2.62
N PHE A 91 -5.24 -10.46 -2.36
CA PHE A 91 -5.94 -9.47 -1.54
C PHE A 91 -5.94 -9.91 -0.06
N TYR A 92 -4.75 -9.93 0.54
CA TYR A 92 -4.54 -10.23 1.96
C TYR A 92 -3.26 -9.56 2.48
N GLY A 93 -3.21 -9.33 3.78
CA GLY A 93 -2.18 -8.51 4.44
C GLY A 93 -0.74 -9.01 4.24
N ASP A 94 -0.48 -10.30 4.43
CA ASP A 94 0.86 -10.87 4.26
C ASP A 94 1.40 -10.64 2.84
N TYR A 95 0.57 -10.83 1.80
CA TYR A 95 0.99 -10.57 0.43
C TYR A 95 1.48 -9.14 0.23
N ALA A 96 0.73 -8.15 0.73
CA ALA A 96 1.10 -6.75 0.61
C ALA A 96 2.45 -6.47 1.26
N ILE A 97 2.67 -6.98 2.49
CA ILE A 97 3.93 -6.83 3.22
C ILE A 97 5.09 -7.49 2.47
N GLN A 98 4.93 -8.73 1.99
CA GLN A 98 5.98 -9.40 1.23
C GLN A 98 6.29 -8.66 -0.08
N LEU A 99 5.28 -8.13 -0.77
CA LEU A 99 5.49 -7.37 -2.00
C LEU A 99 6.27 -6.07 -1.75
N TYR A 100 5.98 -5.34 -0.68
CA TYR A 100 6.78 -4.16 -0.30
C TYR A 100 8.24 -4.52 -0.01
N LYS A 101 8.47 -5.61 0.71
CA LYS A 101 9.82 -6.12 0.99
C LYS A 101 10.55 -6.51 -0.29
N GLN A 102 9.88 -7.21 -1.22
CA GLN A 102 10.43 -7.56 -2.53
C GLN A 102 10.80 -6.32 -3.35
N LYS A 103 10.07 -5.21 -3.19
CA LYS A 103 10.38 -3.92 -3.80
C LYS A 103 11.46 -3.12 -3.08
N GLY A 104 12.11 -3.69 -2.05
CA GLY A 104 13.25 -3.08 -1.37
C GLY A 104 12.89 -2.22 -0.16
N VAL A 105 11.64 -2.24 0.32
CA VAL A 105 11.28 -1.53 1.56
C VAL A 105 11.77 -2.33 2.77
N PRO A 106 12.56 -1.74 3.70
CA PRO A 106 12.98 -2.42 4.92
C PRO A 106 11.78 -2.81 5.80
N ALA A 107 11.81 -4.02 6.36
CA ALA A 107 10.70 -4.53 7.20
C ALA A 107 10.40 -3.62 8.41
N GLY A 108 11.44 -3.03 9.02
CA GLY A 108 11.27 -2.08 10.14
C GLY A 108 10.58 -0.76 9.79
N LYS A 109 10.30 -0.52 8.50
CA LYS A 109 9.55 0.65 8.01
C LYS A 109 8.12 0.30 7.57
N LEU A 110 7.63 -0.92 7.84
CA LEU A 110 6.31 -1.36 7.42
C LEU A 110 5.44 -1.62 8.65
N LEU A 111 4.40 -0.81 8.84
CA LEU A 111 3.38 -1.04 9.87
C LEU A 111 2.15 -1.69 9.22
N LEU A 112 1.69 -2.80 9.80
CA LEU A 112 0.48 -3.51 9.39
C LEU A 112 -0.76 -2.75 9.86
N GLY A 113 -1.72 -2.52 8.97
CA GLY A 113 -2.97 -1.82 9.28
C GLY A 113 -4.02 -2.73 9.92
N ILE A 114 -4.77 -2.19 10.88
CA ILE A 114 -5.89 -2.85 11.56
C ILE A 114 -7.11 -1.91 11.48
N GLY A 115 -8.23 -2.40 10.95
CA GLY A 115 -9.51 -1.68 10.97
C GLY A 115 -10.22 -1.85 12.32
N PHE A 116 -10.81 -0.77 12.85
CA PHE A 116 -11.53 -0.73 14.13
C PHE A 116 -13.02 -0.46 13.94
#